data_AF-A0A846T0B0-F1
#
_entry.id   AF-A0A846T0B0-F1
#
_cell.length_a   1.000
_cell.length_b   1.000
_cell.length_c   1.000
_cell.angle_alpha   90.00
_cell.angle_beta   90.00
_cell.angle_gamma   90.00
#
_symmetry.space_group_name_H-M   'P 1'
#
loop_
_entity.id
_entity.type
_entity.pdbx_description
1 polymer ?
#
loop_
_entity_poly.entity_id
_entity_poly.type
_entity_poly.pdbx_seq_one_letter_code
_entity_poly.pdbx_strand_id
1 'polypeptide(L)'
;MNSTPDSPDKPVAANPLIVLAQADAEQTELWRAALAAARLETRVVPGDSDVKINLRIMAAESAIPDLVLVDTACLLLRNVDPYGFASWLTRWLPGARLILTNSAASRITEPARAQAIRRGAMDLLAELPRGTQLPQFLAALNAVKTALRQQPNAVSEADAESEVSQFGNGPLSDVASVLIALRSPGGVAIQDRSYRLKTYPRCFIGAEAVDWLCRSYNVSPQEAVKFGSDLVTRRVIHHVVDGHDFKNEHLFYRFIIDEK
;
A
#
# COMPACT_ATOMS: atom_id res chain seq x y z
N MET A 1 2.85 -48.50 43.68
CA MET A 1 1.89 -47.96 42.70
C MET A 1 1.82 -46.46 42.95
N ASN A 2 2.55 -45.65 42.19
CA ASN A 2 2.50 -44.20 42.32
C ASN A 2 2.24 -43.63 40.92
N SER A 3 0.98 -43.35 40.62
CA SER A 3 0.54 -42.74 39.37
C SER A 3 0.73 -41.23 39.50
N THR A 4 1.71 -40.68 38.79
CA THR A 4 1.81 -39.24 38.55
C THR A 4 0.59 -38.75 37.77
N PRO A 5 -0.04 -37.63 38.16
CA PRO A 5 -1.12 -37.05 37.39
C PRO A 5 -0.55 -36.38 36.14
N ASP A 6 -1.26 -36.62 35.04
CA ASP A 6 -1.03 -36.08 33.71
C ASP A 6 -0.89 -34.55 33.76
N SER A 7 0.13 -34.02 33.09
CA SER A 7 0.31 -32.57 32.95
C SER A 7 -0.83 -31.98 32.13
N PRO A 8 -1.30 -30.76 32.44
CA PRO A 8 -2.35 -30.13 31.64
C PRO A 8 -1.81 -29.90 30.21
N ASP A 9 -2.61 -30.34 29.24
CA ASP A 9 -2.40 -30.11 27.81
C ASP A 9 -1.84 -28.71 27.56
N LYS A 10 -0.64 -28.67 27.02
CA LYS A 10 -0.05 -27.44 26.47
C LYS A 10 -1.02 -26.96 25.38
N PRO A 11 -1.51 -25.70 25.39
CA PRO A 11 -2.43 -25.24 24.37
C PRO A 11 -1.77 -25.46 23.01
N VAL A 12 -2.43 -26.25 22.16
CA VAL A 12 -2.04 -26.41 20.76
C VAL A 12 -2.04 -25.00 20.19
N ALA A 13 -0.86 -24.46 19.88
CA ALA A 13 -0.73 -23.12 19.33
C ALA A 13 -1.63 -23.06 18.07
N ALA A 14 -2.53 -22.08 18.04
CA ALA A 14 -3.41 -21.87 16.89
C ALA A 14 -2.56 -21.79 15.62
N ASN A 15 -3.04 -22.42 14.53
CA ASN A 15 -2.33 -22.39 13.26
C ASN A 15 -2.26 -20.93 12.77
N PRO A 16 -1.09 -20.41 12.39
CA PRO A 16 -1.00 -19.02 11.98
C PRO A 16 -1.81 -18.76 10.72
N LEU A 17 -2.61 -17.68 10.75
CA LEU A 17 -3.41 -17.24 9.62
C LEU A 17 -2.58 -16.34 8.70
N ILE A 18 -2.43 -16.74 7.45
CA ILE A 18 -1.75 -15.98 6.41
C ILE A 18 -2.77 -15.39 5.45
N VAL A 19 -2.73 -14.07 5.27
CA VAL A 19 -3.43 -13.42 4.15
C VAL A 19 -2.51 -13.39 2.94
N LEU A 20 -2.95 -13.96 1.83
CA LEU A 20 -2.21 -14.01 0.57
C LEU A 20 -2.92 -13.13 -0.48
N ALA A 21 -2.22 -12.14 -1.02
CA ALA A 21 -2.70 -11.32 -2.12
C ALA A 21 -1.62 -11.22 -3.19
N GLN A 22 -1.87 -11.74 -4.40
CA GLN A 22 -0.95 -11.64 -5.53
C GLN A 22 -1.70 -11.05 -6.73
N ALA A 23 -1.03 -10.22 -7.54
CA ALA A 23 -1.64 -9.62 -8.72
C ALA A 23 -1.73 -10.65 -9.87
N ASP A 24 -0.79 -11.59 -9.89
CA ASP A 24 -0.75 -12.68 -10.85
C ASP A 24 -1.42 -13.95 -10.29
N ALA A 25 -2.31 -14.54 -11.10
CA ALA A 25 -3.08 -15.72 -10.71
C ALA A 25 -2.20 -16.98 -10.57
N GLU A 26 -1.15 -17.11 -11.39
CA GLU A 26 -0.22 -18.22 -11.31
C GLU A 26 0.60 -18.13 -10.00
N GLN A 27 1.09 -16.94 -9.66
CA GLN A 27 1.74 -16.69 -8.37
C GLN A 27 0.82 -16.96 -7.18
N THR A 28 -0.47 -16.61 -7.27
CA THR A 28 -1.47 -16.96 -6.25
C THR A 28 -1.49 -18.46 -6.01
N GLU A 29 -1.55 -19.25 -7.08
CA GLU A 29 -1.59 -20.72 -6.98
C GLU A 29 -0.28 -21.32 -6.47
N LEU A 30 0.87 -20.84 -6.95
CA LEU A 30 2.19 -21.31 -6.49
C LEU A 30 2.38 -21.05 -4.99
N TRP A 31 2.04 -19.85 -4.51
CA TRP A 31 2.10 -19.51 -3.09
C TRP A 31 1.10 -20.33 -2.28
N ARG A 32 -0.15 -20.45 -2.74
CA ARG A 32 -1.17 -21.25 -2.06
C ARG A 32 -0.73 -22.70 -1.89
N ALA A 33 -0.19 -23.31 -2.94
CA ALA A 33 0.32 -24.67 -2.90
C ALA A 33 1.50 -24.82 -1.93
N ALA A 34 2.45 -23.88 -1.97
CA ALA A 34 3.62 -23.89 -1.08
C ALA A 34 3.23 -23.76 0.40
N LEU A 35 2.32 -22.82 0.72
CA LEU A 35 1.83 -22.60 2.08
C LEU A 35 1.00 -23.79 2.59
N ALA A 36 0.15 -24.37 1.74
CA ALA A 36 -0.61 -25.57 2.07
C ALA A 36 0.30 -26.77 2.35
N ALA A 37 1.37 -26.96 1.55
CA ALA A 37 2.37 -28.00 1.78
C ALA A 37 3.11 -27.80 3.13
N ALA A 38 3.24 -26.55 3.57
CA ALA A 38 3.78 -26.21 4.89
C ALA A 38 2.73 -26.26 6.03
N ARG A 39 1.48 -26.66 5.74
CA ARG A 39 0.34 -26.71 6.66
C ARG A 39 -0.05 -25.35 7.25
N LEU A 40 0.23 -24.27 6.53
CA LEU A 40 -0.10 -22.91 6.95
C LEU A 40 -1.50 -22.54 6.45
N GLU A 41 -2.34 -22.05 7.36
CA GLU A 41 -3.69 -21.60 7.00
C GLU A 41 -3.57 -20.34 6.16
N THR A 42 -4.22 -20.33 5.00
CA THR A 42 -4.11 -19.25 4.03
C THR A 42 -5.49 -18.76 3.61
N ARG A 43 -5.73 -17.47 3.75
CA ARG A 43 -6.89 -16.77 3.18
C ARG A 43 -6.44 -15.93 1.99
N VAL A 44 -6.92 -16.28 0.80
CA VAL A 44 -6.60 -15.55 -0.43
C VAL A 44 -7.49 -14.32 -0.54
N VAL A 45 -6.88 -13.16 -0.79
CA VAL A 45 -7.55 -11.93 -1.20
C VAL A 45 -7.29 -11.77 -2.70
N PRO A 46 -8.34 -11.60 -3.55
CA PRO A 46 -8.14 -11.41 -4.98
C PRO A 46 -7.22 -10.21 -5.27
N GLY A 47 -6.34 -10.35 -6.25
CA GLY A 47 -5.31 -9.33 -6.55
C GLY A 47 -5.85 -7.97 -7.00
N ASP A 48 -7.10 -7.94 -7.46
CA ASP A 48 -7.86 -6.74 -7.84
C ASP A 48 -8.77 -6.21 -6.70
N SER A 49 -8.77 -6.84 -5.54
CA SER A 49 -9.50 -6.35 -4.37
C SER A 49 -8.66 -5.37 -3.55
N ASP A 50 -9.33 -4.50 -2.79
CA ASP A 50 -8.63 -3.63 -1.85
C ASP A 50 -8.20 -4.43 -0.60
N VAL A 51 -6.89 -4.69 -0.50
CA VAL A 51 -6.30 -5.45 0.60
C VAL A 51 -6.51 -4.75 1.96
N LYS A 52 -6.51 -3.42 2.01
CA LYS A 52 -6.72 -2.65 3.25
C LYS A 52 -8.15 -2.82 3.76
N ILE A 53 -9.14 -2.78 2.86
CA ILE A 53 -10.55 -3.01 3.22
C ILE A 53 -10.74 -4.44 3.76
N ASN A 54 -10.20 -5.44 3.06
CA ASN A 54 -10.29 -6.84 3.49
C ASN A 54 -9.70 -7.04 4.90
N LEU A 55 -8.50 -6.50 5.15
CA LEU A 55 -7.85 -6.59 6.45
C LEU A 55 -8.62 -5.87 7.56
N ARG A 56 -9.29 -4.75 7.26
CA ARG A 56 -10.13 -4.06 8.24
C ARG A 56 -11.39 -4.83 8.60
N ILE A 57 -12.02 -5.47 7.62
CA ILE A 57 -13.19 -6.34 7.87
C ILE A 57 -12.77 -7.50 8.77
N MET A 58 -11.66 -8.17 8.44
CA MET A 58 -11.11 -9.25 9.26
C MET A 58 -10.78 -8.78 10.69
N ALA A 59 -10.16 -7.61 10.85
CA ALA A 59 -9.86 -7.05 12.16
C ALA A 59 -11.14 -6.72 12.97
N ALA A 60 -12.19 -6.22 12.32
CA ALA A 60 -13.48 -5.97 12.96
C ALA A 60 -14.16 -7.27 13.44
N GLU A 61 -13.88 -8.39 12.78
CA GLU A 61 -14.33 -9.74 13.14
C GLU A 61 -13.36 -10.46 14.10
N SER A 62 -12.39 -9.75 14.68
CA SER A 62 -11.35 -10.29 15.58
C SER A 62 -10.45 -11.37 14.93
N ALA A 63 -10.35 -11.38 13.59
CA ALA A 63 -9.56 -12.32 12.80
C ALA A 63 -8.26 -11.66 12.28
N ILE A 64 -7.42 -11.13 13.16
CA ILE A 64 -6.16 -10.49 12.78
C ILE A 64 -5.19 -11.57 12.25
N PRO A 65 -4.67 -11.46 11.02
CA PRO A 65 -3.70 -12.41 10.49
C PRO A 65 -2.33 -12.27 11.17
N ASP A 66 -1.63 -13.40 11.31
CA ASP A 66 -0.25 -13.45 11.80
C ASP A 66 0.76 -12.93 10.78
N LEU A 67 0.42 -13.05 9.49
CA LEU A 67 1.24 -12.61 8.37
C LEU A 67 0.36 -12.18 7.18
N VAL A 68 0.70 -11.04 6.60
CA VAL A 68 0.21 -10.58 5.31
C VAL A 68 1.33 -10.77 4.29
N LEU A 69 1.10 -11.63 3.31
CA LEU A 69 1.97 -11.87 2.17
C LEU A 69 1.33 -11.23 0.93
N VAL A 70 1.84 -10.06 0.55
CA VAL A 70 1.20 -9.22 -0.48
C VAL A 70 2.19 -8.83 -1.57
N ASP A 71 1.74 -8.96 -2.81
CA ASP A 71 2.45 -8.49 -3.98
C ASP A 71 2.39 -6.95 -4.05
N THR A 72 3.53 -6.32 -4.31
CA THR A 72 3.61 -4.85 -4.47
C THR A 72 2.68 -4.36 -5.57
N ALA A 73 2.44 -5.15 -6.62
CA ALA A 73 1.51 -4.80 -7.68
C ALA A 73 0.06 -4.64 -7.17
N CYS A 74 -0.40 -5.45 -6.22
CA CYS A 74 -1.74 -5.30 -5.62
C CYS A 74 -1.91 -3.94 -4.93
N LEU A 75 -0.83 -3.43 -4.33
CA LEU A 75 -0.83 -2.14 -3.64
C LEU A 75 -0.73 -0.98 -4.65
N LEU A 76 0.20 -1.08 -5.59
CA LEU A 76 0.45 -0.05 -6.60
C LEU A 76 -0.75 0.15 -7.54
N LEU A 77 -1.48 -0.91 -7.89
CA LEU A 77 -2.73 -0.83 -8.67
C LEU A 77 -3.84 -0.03 -7.97
N ARG A 78 -3.68 0.27 -6.68
CA ARG A 78 -4.60 1.09 -5.87
C ARG A 78 -3.94 2.38 -5.39
N ASN A 79 -2.82 2.78 -6.00
CA ASN A 79 -2.00 3.92 -5.58
C ASN A 79 -1.58 3.86 -4.10
N VAL A 80 -1.43 2.64 -3.56
CA VAL A 80 -0.89 2.42 -2.22
C VAL A 80 0.60 2.16 -2.36
N ASP A 81 1.39 3.03 -1.74
CA ASP A 81 2.82 2.79 -1.60
C ASP A 81 3.06 1.54 -0.71
N PRO A 82 3.82 0.53 -1.20
CA PRO A 82 4.10 -0.68 -0.42
C PRO A 82 4.76 -0.43 0.94
N TYR A 83 5.53 0.64 1.08
CA TYR A 83 6.18 0.99 2.35
C TYR A 83 5.22 1.73 3.31
N GLY A 84 4.37 2.61 2.78
CA GLY A 84 3.25 3.22 3.51
C GLY A 84 2.24 2.18 4.00
N PHE A 85 2.07 1.08 3.27
CA PHE A 85 1.25 -0.05 3.71
C PHE A 85 1.77 -0.71 4.99
N ALA A 86 3.10 -0.81 5.19
CA ALA A 86 3.68 -1.36 6.42
C ALA A 86 3.35 -0.50 7.66
N SER A 87 3.42 0.82 7.51
CA SER A 87 3.02 1.78 8.56
C SER A 87 1.52 1.68 8.86
N TRP A 88 0.70 1.55 7.81
CA TRP A 88 -0.73 1.34 7.95
C TRP A 88 -1.05 0.02 8.67
N LEU A 89 -0.38 -1.08 8.32
CA LEU A 89 -0.58 -2.39 8.94
C LEU A 89 -0.25 -2.34 10.43
N THR A 90 0.88 -1.74 10.79
CA THR A 90 1.29 -1.59 12.21
C THR A 90 0.27 -0.79 13.01
N ARG A 91 -0.30 0.27 12.43
CA ARG A 91 -1.28 1.14 13.10
C ARG A 91 -2.61 0.44 13.36
N TRP A 92 -3.10 -0.33 12.39
CA TRP A 92 -4.45 -0.89 12.44
C TRP A 92 -4.51 -2.36 12.86
N LEU A 93 -3.41 -3.10 12.68
CA LEU A 93 -3.26 -4.51 13.01
C LEU A 93 -1.91 -4.74 13.71
N PRO A 94 -1.71 -4.25 14.95
CA PRO A 94 -0.39 -4.20 15.64
C PRO A 94 0.26 -5.56 15.98
N GLY A 95 -0.28 -6.69 15.52
CA GLY A 95 0.35 -8.02 15.60
C GLY A 95 0.63 -8.67 14.24
N ALA A 96 0.14 -8.08 13.15
CA ALA A 96 0.30 -8.62 11.82
C ALA A 96 1.69 -8.31 11.28
N ARG A 97 2.33 -9.33 10.70
CA ARG A 97 3.63 -9.19 10.02
C ARG A 97 3.40 -8.94 8.54
N LEU A 98 4.38 -8.35 7.88
CA LEU A 98 4.32 -8.09 6.43
C LEU A 98 5.47 -8.78 5.72
N ILE A 99 5.20 -9.57 4.69
CA ILE A 99 6.17 -9.88 3.64
C ILE A 99 5.65 -9.28 2.34
N LEU A 100 6.49 -8.53 1.67
CA LEU A 100 6.22 -8.04 0.32
C LEU A 100 6.73 -9.06 -0.70
N THR A 101 5.99 -9.26 -1.80
CA THR A 101 6.48 -9.97 -2.98
C THR A 101 6.53 -9.02 -4.17
N ASN A 102 7.41 -9.29 -5.14
CA ASN A 102 7.39 -8.64 -6.43
C ASN A 102 7.36 -9.73 -7.50
N SER A 103 6.16 -10.04 -8.00
CA SER A 103 5.94 -11.07 -9.01
C SER A 103 6.52 -10.73 -10.39
N ALA A 104 6.86 -9.47 -10.65
CA ALA A 104 7.48 -9.06 -11.90
C ALA A 104 9.02 -9.24 -11.90
N ALA A 105 9.62 -9.56 -10.74
CA ALA A 105 11.05 -9.71 -10.59
C ALA A 105 11.42 -11.17 -10.32
N SER A 106 12.33 -11.71 -11.14
CA SER A 106 12.91 -13.05 -10.91
C SER A 106 13.94 -13.09 -9.77
N ARG A 107 14.46 -11.92 -9.38
CA ARG A 107 15.38 -11.75 -8.24
C ARG A 107 15.16 -10.39 -7.59
N ILE A 108 15.40 -10.34 -6.29
CA ILE A 108 15.44 -9.09 -5.50
C ILE A 108 16.89 -8.78 -5.15
N THR A 109 17.30 -7.54 -5.35
CA THR A 109 18.63 -7.07 -4.95
C THR A 109 18.68 -6.81 -3.44
N GLU A 110 19.85 -7.00 -2.83
CA GLU A 110 20.03 -6.73 -1.40
C GLU A 110 19.65 -5.29 -0.98
N PRO A 111 19.98 -4.24 -1.75
CA PRO A 111 19.51 -2.88 -1.42
C PRO A 111 17.99 -2.73 -1.39
N ALA A 112 17.26 -3.33 -2.33
CA ALA A 112 15.80 -3.27 -2.38
C ALA A 112 15.18 -4.06 -1.21
N ARG A 113 15.70 -5.26 -0.92
CA ARG A 113 15.29 -6.06 0.23
C ARG A 113 15.53 -5.32 1.54
N ALA A 114 16.74 -4.77 1.72
CA ALA A 114 17.10 -4.01 2.91
C ALA A 114 16.24 -2.75 3.09
N GLN A 115 15.85 -2.08 1.99
CA GLN A 115 14.93 -0.95 2.05
C GLN A 115 13.54 -1.37 2.54
N ALA A 116 12.98 -2.45 2.00
CA ALA A 116 11.70 -2.98 2.47
C ALA A 116 11.73 -3.33 3.96
N ILE A 117 12.82 -3.96 4.40
CA ILE A 117 13.01 -4.33 5.82
C ILE A 117 13.09 -3.09 6.71
N ARG A 118 13.89 -2.08 6.33
CA ARG A 118 13.96 -0.81 7.07
C ARG A 118 12.61 -0.11 7.19
N ARG A 119 11.73 -0.31 6.21
CA ARG A 119 10.39 0.28 6.13
C ARG A 119 9.31 -0.56 6.83
N GLY A 120 9.67 -1.62 7.54
CA GLY A 120 8.75 -2.41 8.38
C GLY A 120 8.26 -3.71 7.78
N ALA A 121 8.68 -4.08 6.56
CA ALA A 121 8.47 -5.45 6.08
C ALA A 121 9.42 -6.41 6.82
N MET A 122 9.01 -7.66 6.98
CA MET A 122 9.86 -8.75 7.45
C MET A 122 10.82 -9.21 6.35
N ASP A 123 10.38 -9.16 5.09
CA ASP A 123 11.20 -9.49 3.92
C ASP A 123 10.57 -8.93 2.62
N LEU A 124 11.35 -8.93 1.53
CA LEU A 124 10.91 -8.70 0.16
C LEU A 124 11.35 -9.87 -0.74
N LEU A 125 10.38 -10.59 -1.27
CA LEU A 125 10.61 -11.81 -2.07
C LEU A 125 10.36 -11.57 -3.55
N ALA A 126 11.08 -12.31 -4.38
CA ALA A 126 10.89 -12.34 -5.83
C ALA A 126 9.67 -13.22 -6.18
N GLU A 127 9.35 -13.32 -7.47
CA GLU A 127 8.38 -14.29 -7.96
C GLU A 127 8.78 -15.73 -7.56
N LEU A 128 7.80 -16.58 -7.31
CA LEU A 128 8.04 -18.01 -7.23
C LEU A 128 8.28 -18.56 -8.65
N PRO A 129 9.30 -19.42 -8.82
CA PRO A 129 9.61 -19.99 -10.11
C PRO A 129 8.47 -20.92 -10.55
N ARG A 130 8.06 -20.84 -11.82
CA ARG A 130 7.00 -21.67 -12.40
C ARG A 130 7.39 -23.16 -12.56
N GLY A 131 8.65 -23.51 -12.30
CA GLY A 131 9.20 -24.86 -12.39
C GLY A 131 9.78 -25.37 -11.07
N THR A 132 10.38 -26.56 -11.08
CA THR A 132 10.90 -27.27 -9.90
C THR A 132 12.23 -26.73 -9.36
N GLN A 133 12.35 -25.41 -9.18
CA GLN A 133 13.51 -24.81 -8.51
C GLN A 133 13.34 -24.88 -6.99
N LEU A 134 13.45 -26.09 -6.45
CA LEU A 134 13.31 -26.40 -5.03
C LEU A 134 14.04 -25.43 -4.08
N PRO A 135 15.29 -25.00 -4.36
CA PRO A 135 15.99 -24.08 -3.45
C PRO A 135 15.26 -22.74 -3.25
N GLN A 136 14.65 -22.19 -4.30
CA GLN A 136 13.95 -20.90 -4.22
C GLN A 136 12.61 -21.03 -3.52
N PHE A 137 11.85 -22.11 -3.77
CA PHE A 137 10.64 -22.43 -3.01
C PHE A 137 10.93 -22.61 -1.53
N LEU A 138 12.00 -23.34 -1.19
CA LEU A 138 12.40 -23.56 0.20
C LEU A 138 12.86 -22.25 0.85
N ALA A 139 13.60 -21.40 0.14
CA ALA A 139 13.99 -20.08 0.63
C ALA A 139 12.76 -19.21 0.94
N ALA A 140 11.78 -19.17 0.02
CA ALA A 140 10.52 -18.45 0.20
C ALA A 140 9.71 -18.95 1.41
N LEU A 141 9.57 -20.27 1.56
CA LEU A 141 8.88 -20.86 2.73
C LEU A 141 9.65 -20.64 4.03
N ASN A 142 10.98 -20.66 4.00
CA ASN A 142 11.79 -20.38 5.17
C ASN A 142 11.67 -18.90 5.58
N ALA A 143 11.56 -17.98 4.64
CA ALA A 143 11.28 -16.56 4.93
C ALA A 143 9.93 -16.40 5.64
N VAL A 144 8.86 -17.03 5.13
CA VAL A 144 7.53 -17.04 5.76
C VAL A 144 7.60 -17.61 7.19
N LYS A 145 8.22 -18.78 7.38
CA LYS A 145 8.34 -19.42 8.70
C LYS A 145 9.19 -18.60 9.67
N THR A 146 10.23 -17.92 9.16
CA THR A 146 11.09 -17.05 9.97
C THR A 146 10.31 -15.82 10.42
N ALA A 147 9.57 -15.17 9.52
CA ALA A 147 8.72 -14.04 9.84
C ALA A 147 7.72 -14.42 10.94
N LEU A 148 6.99 -15.52 10.80
CA LEU A 148 5.99 -15.99 11.78
C LEU A 148 6.56 -16.20 13.20
N ARG A 149 7.87 -16.43 13.35
CA ARG A 149 8.53 -16.62 14.66
C ARG A 149 9.02 -15.30 15.29
N GLN A 150 9.15 -14.25 14.49
CA GLN A 150 9.67 -12.95 14.93
C GLN A 150 8.53 -12.04 15.36
N GLN A 151 8.82 -10.96 16.08
CA GLN A 151 7.86 -9.87 16.22
C GLN A 151 7.86 -9.03 14.94
N PRO A 152 6.75 -8.33 14.61
CA PRO A 152 6.74 -7.36 13.52
C PRO A 152 7.90 -6.37 13.65
N ASN A 153 8.57 -6.07 12.54
CA ASN A 153 9.66 -5.10 12.54
C ASN A 153 9.12 -3.72 12.96
N ALA A 154 9.82 -3.07 13.89
CA ALA A 154 9.55 -1.68 14.20
C ALA A 154 9.76 -0.86 12.92
N VAL A 155 8.73 -0.12 12.52
CA VAL A 155 8.87 0.85 11.44
C VAL A 155 9.80 1.93 11.96
N SER A 156 10.97 2.09 11.34
CA SER A 156 11.91 3.16 11.66
C SER A 156 11.16 4.50 11.52
N GLU A 157 10.95 5.20 12.64
CA GLU A 157 10.28 6.51 12.68
C GLU A 157 10.96 7.49 11.73
N ALA A 158 12.31 7.42 11.64
CA ALA A 158 13.13 8.23 10.75
C ALA A 158 12.93 7.96 9.24
N ASP A 159 12.49 6.75 8.87
CA ASP A 159 12.23 6.37 7.48
C ASP A 159 10.77 6.61 7.10
N ALA A 160 9.81 6.33 7.99
CA ALA A 160 8.41 6.74 7.82
C ALA A 160 8.34 8.26 7.57
N GLU A 161 9.19 9.04 8.25
CA GLU A 161 9.34 10.49 8.11
C GLU A 161 10.02 10.98 6.82
N SER A 162 10.32 10.15 5.82
CA SER A 162 10.87 10.63 4.53
C SER A 162 9.90 10.58 3.35
N GLU A 163 8.76 9.90 3.49
CA GLU A 163 7.65 9.99 2.50
C GLU A 163 6.29 10.35 3.13
N VAL A 164 6.10 10.09 4.44
CA VAL A 164 4.87 10.40 5.20
C VAL A 164 4.87 11.85 5.75
N SER A 165 5.97 12.57 5.64
CA SER A 165 6.18 13.86 6.32
C SER A 165 6.01 15.12 5.46
N GLN A 166 5.57 15.05 4.19
CA GLN A 166 5.38 16.28 3.41
C GLN A 166 4.02 16.95 3.66
N PHE A 167 2.98 16.16 3.93
CA PHE A 167 1.62 16.65 4.17
C PHE A 167 1.27 16.87 5.66
N GLY A 168 2.21 16.54 6.57
CA GLY A 168 2.06 16.71 8.02
C GLY A 168 0.97 15.84 8.65
N ASN A 169 0.75 15.99 9.97
CA ASN A 169 -0.39 15.41 10.69
C ASN A 169 -1.67 16.29 10.58
N GLY A 170 -1.80 17.02 9.47
CA GLY A 170 -2.87 17.99 9.25
C GLY A 170 -4.10 17.41 8.55
N PRO A 171 -5.14 18.22 8.30
CA PRO A 171 -6.39 17.78 7.65
C PRO A 171 -6.21 17.12 6.27
N LEU A 172 -5.07 17.33 5.60
CA LEU A 172 -4.73 16.79 4.28
C LEU A 172 -3.79 15.58 4.33
N SER A 173 -3.53 14.99 5.51
CA SER A 173 -2.57 13.90 5.68
C SER A 173 -2.97 12.62 4.96
N ASP A 174 -4.27 12.38 4.77
CA ASP A 174 -4.79 11.24 4.00
C ASP A 174 -4.96 11.62 2.51
N VAL A 175 -3.82 11.67 1.81
CA VAL A 175 -3.72 12.10 0.41
C VAL A 175 -4.68 11.32 -0.50
N ALA A 176 -4.83 10.01 -0.29
CA ALA A 176 -5.68 9.17 -1.13
C ALA A 176 -7.16 9.57 -0.99
N SER A 177 -7.63 9.74 0.25
CA SER A 177 -8.99 10.22 0.52
C SER A 177 -9.23 11.61 -0.05
N VAL A 178 -8.25 12.51 0.07
CA VAL A 178 -8.33 13.87 -0.51
C VAL A 178 -8.46 13.81 -2.04
N LEU A 179 -7.64 13.00 -2.72
CA LEU A 179 -7.68 12.85 -4.18
C LEU A 179 -9.00 12.23 -4.68
N ILE A 180 -9.53 11.23 -3.97
CA ILE A 180 -10.82 10.63 -4.26
C ILE A 180 -11.93 11.69 -4.14
N ALA A 181 -11.94 12.44 -3.04
CA ALA A 181 -12.92 13.49 -2.81
C ALA A 181 -12.80 14.64 -3.82
N LEU A 182 -11.57 15.04 -4.17
CA LEU A 182 -11.29 16.10 -5.14
C LEU A 182 -11.83 15.76 -6.54
N ARG A 183 -11.85 14.47 -6.91
CA ARG A 183 -12.37 13.97 -8.20
C ARG A 183 -13.84 13.56 -8.17
N SER A 184 -14.46 13.47 -6.99
CA SER A 184 -15.85 13.02 -6.83
C SER A 184 -16.85 14.11 -7.23
N PRO A 185 -18.13 13.76 -7.46
CA PRO A 185 -19.19 14.76 -7.58
C PRO A 185 -19.23 15.66 -6.33
N GLY A 186 -19.06 16.97 -6.51
CA GLY A 186 -18.86 17.94 -5.41
C GLY A 186 -17.40 18.33 -5.14
N GLY A 187 -16.47 17.69 -5.85
CA GLY A 187 -15.05 18.06 -5.97
C GLY A 187 -14.81 19.21 -6.95
N VAL A 188 -13.64 19.23 -7.58
CA VAL A 188 -13.34 20.21 -8.65
C VAL A 188 -14.00 19.83 -9.96
N ALA A 189 -14.33 20.83 -10.78
CA ALA A 189 -14.90 20.62 -12.11
C ALA A 189 -13.83 20.12 -13.10
N ILE A 190 -13.80 18.80 -13.34
CA ILE A 190 -12.96 18.17 -14.35
C ILE A 190 -13.70 18.17 -15.69
N GLN A 191 -13.26 19.02 -16.62
CA GLN A 191 -13.92 19.22 -17.90
C GLN A 191 -12.96 19.79 -18.95
N ASP A 192 -13.35 19.73 -20.21
CA ASP A 192 -12.62 20.32 -21.32
C ASP A 192 -12.71 21.85 -21.24
N ARG A 193 -11.58 22.54 -21.38
CA ARG A 193 -11.51 24.00 -21.37
C ARG A 193 -10.68 24.51 -22.54
N SER A 194 -11.09 25.62 -23.14
CA SER A 194 -10.39 26.23 -24.26
C SER A 194 -9.68 27.51 -23.86
N TYR A 195 -8.43 27.67 -24.29
CA TYR A 195 -7.66 28.90 -24.13
C TYR A 195 -6.76 29.13 -25.35
N ARG A 196 -6.75 30.36 -25.87
CA ARG A 196 -6.00 30.76 -27.08
C ARG A 196 -6.13 29.76 -28.24
N LEU A 197 -7.36 29.44 -28.64
CA LEU A 197 -7.69 28.52 -29.74
C LEU A 197 -7.23 27.06 -29.53
N LYS A 198 -6.72 26.69 -28.34
CA LYS A 198 -6.38 25.32 -27.97
C LYS A 198 -7.36 24.80 -26.92
N THR A 199 -7.88 23.60 -27.15
CA THR A 199 -8.72 22.88 -26.18
C THR A 199 -7.84 21.96 -25.34
N TYR A 200 -8.01 22.03 -24.03
CA TYR A 200 -7.36 21.19 -23.04
C TYR A 200 -8.42 20.27 -22.45
N PRO A 201 -8.41 18.97 -22.80
CA PRO A 201 -9.45 18.06 -22.33
C PRO A 201 -9.32 17.79 -20.83
N ARG A 202 -10.39 17.42 -20.13
CA ARG A 202 -10.38 16.86 -18.76
C ARG A 202 -9.41 17.56 -17.78
N CYS A 203 -9.42 18.90 -17.77
CA CYS A 203 -8.59 19.68 -16.86
C CYS A 203 -9.44 20.23 -15.70
N PHE A 204 -8.79 20.81 -14.70
CA PHE A 204 -9.39 21.58 -13.61
C PHE A 204 -8.57 22.86 -13.37
N ILE A 205 -9.12 23.82 -12.63
CA ILE A 205 -8.47 25.12 -12.38
C ILE A 205 -7.78 25.10 -11.02
N GLY A 206 -6.53 25.58 -10.97
CA GLY A 206 -5.73 25.63 -9.73
C GLY A 206 -6.41 26.42 -8.61
N ALA A 207 -6.91 27.62 -8.91
CA ALA A 207 -7.65 28.42 -7.94
C ALA A 207 -8.92 27.74 -7.42
N GLU A 208 -9.68 27.05 -8.28
CA GLU A 208 -10.87 26.28 -7.85
C GLU A 208 -10.49 25.12 -6.92
N ALA A 209 -9.37 24.45 -7.18
CA ALA A 209 -8.86 23.38 -6.33
C ALA A 209 -8.42 23.90 -4.95
N VAL A 210 -7.75 25.04 -4.90
CA VAL A 210 -7.36 25.68 -3.62
C VAL A 210 -8.59 26.07 -2.82
N ASP A 211 -9.55 26.75 -3.45
CA ASP A 211 -10.81 27.13 -2.82
C ASP A 211 -11.56 25.92 -2.25
N TRP A 212 -11.64 24.83 -3.03
CA TRP A 212 -12.30 23.60 -2.62
C TRP A 212 -11.60 22.95 -1.43
N LEU A 213 -10.26 22.86 -1.45
CA LEU A 213 -9.47 22.31 -0.35
C LEU A 213 -9.67 23.11 0.94
N CYS A 214 -9.63 24.44 0.85
CA CYS A 214 -9.83 25.33 2.00
C CYS A 214 -11.21 25.10 2.64
N ARG A 215 -12.28 25.02 1.82
CA ARG A 215 -13.65 24.83 2.31
C ARG A 215 -13.88 23.42 2.88
N SER A 216 -13.29 22.40 2.27
CA SER A 216 -13.58 21.00 2.60
C SER A 216 -12.76 20.47 3.78
N TYR A 217 -11.54 21.00 3.95
CA TYR A 217 -10.59 20.52 4.96
C TYR A 217 -10.17 21.60 5.97
N ASN A 218 -10.77 22.80 5.89
CA ASN A 218 -10.49 23.92 6.78
C ASN A 218 -8.99 24.25 6.89
N VAL A 219 -8.33 24.29 5.73
CA VAL A 219 -6.90 24.65 5.59
C VAL A 219 -6.75 26.05 5.01
N SER A 220 -5.58 26.65 5.24
CA SER A 220 -5.22 27.91 4.61
C SER A 220 -4.94 27.74 3.11
N PRO A 221 -5.08 28.80 2.29
CA PRO A 221 -4.69 28.77 0.88
C PRO A 221 -3.22 28.37 0.68
N GLN A 222 -2.33 28.75 1.60
CA GLN A 222 -0.91 28.40 1.57
C GLN A 222 -0.70 26.89 1.75
N GLU A 223 -1.42 26.26 2.68
CA GLU A 223 -1.38 24.81 2.89
C GLU A 223 -1.96 24.05 1.70
N ALA A 224 -3.07 24.54 1.12
CA ALA A 224 -3.66 23.95 -0.09
C ALA A 224 -2.73 24.08 -1.31
N VAL A 225 -2.04 25.21 -1.48
CA VAL A 225 -1.03 25.37 -2.55
C VAL A 225 0.14 24.43 -2.32
N LYS A 226 0.65 24.32 -1.09
CA LYS A 226 1.71 23.37 -0.75
C LYS A 226 1.30 21.94 -1.10
N PHE A 227 0.09 21.53 -0.69
CA PHE A 227 -0.47 20.23 -1.01
C PHE A 227 -0.52 19.98 -2.53
N GLY A 228 -1.04 20.94 -3.31
CA GLY A 228 -1.08 20.84 -4.76
C GLY A 228 0.32 20.78 -5.40
N SER A 229 1.29 21.52 -4.87
CA SER A 229 2.69 21.47 -5.34
C SER A 229 3.31 20.11 -5.10
N ASP A 230 3.08 19.51 -3.94
CA ASP A 230 3.55 18.16 -3.63
C ASP A 230 2.92 17.12 -4.58
N LEU A 231 1.64 17.28 -4.96
CA LEU A 231 0.99 16.45 -5.98
C LEU A 231 1.62 16.61 -7.38
N VAL A 232 2.06 17.82 -7.75
CA VAL A 232 2.80 18.07 -9.00
C VAL A 232 4.16 17.38 -8.97
N THR A 233 4.93 17.56 -7.89
CA THR A 233 6.25 16.91 -7.72
C THR A 233 6.16 15.39 -7.81
N ARG A 234 5.09 14.81 -7.27
CA ARG A 234 4.83 13.35 -7.29
C ARG A 234 4.20 12.85 -8.59
N ARG A 235 4.00 13.73 -9.59
CA ARG A 235 3.34 13.41 -10.85
C ARG A 235 1.96 12.77 -10.67
N VAL A 236 1.17 13.26 -9.71
CA VAL A 236 -0.25 12.91 -9.59
C VAL A 236 -1.08 13.83 -10.48
N ILE A 237 -0.73 15.12 -10.48
CA ILE A 237 -1.26 16.14 -11.36
C ILE A 237 -0.12 16.86 -12.07
N HIS A 238 -0.42 17.55 -13.16
CA HIS A 238 0.53 18.41 -13.85
C HIS A 238 -0.18 19.61 -14.47
N HIS A 239 0.56 20.68 -14.72
CA HIS A 239 0.05 21.79 -15.53
C HIS A 239 -0.10 21.34 -16.99
N VAL A 240 -1.19 21.70 -17.67
CA VAL A 240 -1.53 21.14 -18.99
C VAL A 240 -0.52 21.43 -20.12
N VAL A 241 0.49 22.26 -19.89
CA VAL A 241 1.65 22.48 -20.78
C VAL A 241 2.99 22.38 -20.05
N ASP A 242 3.01 21.80 -18.85
CA ASP A 242 4.19 21.57 -18.01
C ASP A 242 5.07 22.80 -17.68
N GLY A 243 4.55 24.01 -17.93
CA GLY A 243 5.29 25.27 -17.72
C GLY A 243 5.22 25.90 -16.33
N HIS A 244 4.44 25.34 -15.40
CA HIS A 244 4.21 25.95 -14.08
C HIS A 244 4.09 24.90 -12.97
N ASP A 245 4.61 25.26 -11.80
CA ASP A 245 4.27 24.60 -10.53
C ASP A 245 2.79 24.83 -10.17
N PHE A 246 2.32 24.19 -9.09
CA PHE A 246 0.96 24.41 -8.62
C PHE A 246 0.78 25.83 -8.05
N LYS A 247 -0.27 26.53 -8.48
CA LYS A 247 -0.57 27.90 -8.05
C LYS A 247 -2.06 28.11 -7.80
N ASN A 248 -2.37 28.96 -6.84
CA ASN A 248 -3.71 29.51 -6.61
C ASN A 248 -4.05 30.58 -7.67
N GLU A 249 -4.10 30.17 -8.93
CA GLU A 249 -4.34 31.03 -10.09
C GLU A 249 -5.29 30.34 -11.08
N HIS A 250 -5.78 31.08 -12.06
CA HIS A 250 -6.60 30.53 -13.16
C HIS A 250 -5.72 29.80 -14.20
N LEU A 251 -4.97 28.80 -13.74
CA LEU A 251 -4.14 27.89 -14.54
C LEU A 251 -4.80 26.52 -14.60
N PHE A 252 -4.58 25.81 -15.72
CA PHE A 252 -5.19 24.52 -15.96
C PHE A 252 -4.25 23.40 -15.55
N TYR A 253 -4.76 22.49 -14.72
CA TYR A 253 -4.08 21.29 -14.29
C TYR A 253 -4.86 20.06 -14.73
N ARG A 254 -4.18 18.94 -14.87
CA ARG A 254 -4.75 17.65 -15.25
C ARG A 254 -4.17 16.58 -14.34
N PHE A 255 -4.98 15.57 -14.02
CA PHE A 255 -4.46 14.36 -13.39
C PHE A 255 -3.73 13.51 -14.44
N ILE A 256 -2.60 12.92 -14.07
CA ILE A 256 -1.82 12.09 -15.00
C ILE A 256 -2.64 10.89 -15.51
N ILE A 257 -3.56 10.36 -14.69
CA ILE A 257 -4.48 9.28 -15.13
C ILE A 257 -5.46 9.71 -16.24
N ASP A 258 -5.61 11.02 -16.47
CA ASP A 258 -6.42 11.60 -17.55
C ASP A 258 -5.58 12.05 -18.75
N GLU A 259 -4.29 11.70 -18.79
CA GLU A 259 -3.43 11.87 -19.95
C GLU A 259 -3.70 10.72 -20.93
N LYS A 260 -4.22 11.05 -22.12
CA LYS A 260 -4.51 10.13 -23.23
C LYS A 260 -4.18 10.82 -24.54
#